data_AF-A0A067M3A6-F1
#
_entry.id   AF-A0A067M3A6-F1
#
_cell.length_a   1.000
_cell.length_b   1.000
_cell.length_c   1.000
_cell.angle_alpha   90.00
_cell.angle_beta   90.00
_cell.angle_gamma   90.00
#
_symmetry.space_group_name_H-M   'P 1'
#
loop_
_entity.id
_entity.type
_entity.pdbx_description
1 polymer ?
#
loop_
_entity_poly.entity_id
_entity_poly.type
_entity_poly.pdbx_seq_one_letter_code
_entity_poly.pdbx_strand_id
1 'polypeptide(L)'
;DVLPTDPSGVPSLPIVYFKDEELTEEIFKLHWNTGQPMVVTGLLPKFQIEWTPQYFIDHYGMQECQIVDCETNEISDKTVSEFFSMFGVCGEDHTICKLKDWPPQADFKKAFPELYKDFSRAVPIPNYTRRDGVLNMAAHFPSNAVAPDIGPKMYNAFESDEGPGGQGSTWLHMDMADAVNIMLHSSRHVDGTVGTAAWDIFRAEDAGKIRQFLKVKFPTSKIHDPIHSQE
;
A
#
# COMPACT_ATOMS: atom_id res chain seq x y z
N ASP A 1 -0.16 -20.27 9.90
CA ASP A 1 1.15 -19.59 9.90
C ASP A 1 1.30 -18.74 11.14
N VAL A 2 2.47 -18.79 11.77
CA VAL A 2 2.82 -17.90 12.89
C VAL A 2 3.06 -16.52 12.29
N LEU A 3 2.42 -15.48 12.84
CA LEU A 3 2.67 -14.11 12.41
C LEU A 3 4.17 -13.79 12.60
N PRO A 4 4.82 -13.13 11.62
CA PRO A 4 6.19 -12.68 11.79
C PRO A 4 6.31 -11.81 13.03
N THR A 5 7.41 -11.96 13.77
CA THR A 5 7.69 -11.13 14.94
C THR A 5 8.17 -9.78 14.45
N ASP A 6 7.57 -8.70 14.95
CA ASP A 6 8.01 -7.34 14.71
C ASP A 6 9.46 -7.15 15.21
N PRO A 7 10.44 -6.91 14.31
CA PRO A 7 11.84 -6.78 14.69
C PRO A 7 12.13 -5.47 15.42
N SER A 8 11.28 -4.45 15.31
CA SER A 8 11.40 -3.19 16.05
C SER A 8 11.15 -3.39 17.56
N GLY A 9 10.38 -4.43 17.91
CA GLY A 9 9.97 -4.71 19.29
C GLY A 9 9.10 -3.60 19.90
N VAL A 10 8.51 -2.75 19.06
CA VAL A 10 7.63 -1.66 19.50
C VAL A 10 6.30 -2.25 19.99
N PRO A 11 5.82 -1.87 21.19
CA PRO A 11 4.52 -2.33 21.65
C PRO A 11 3.39 -1.85 20.73
N SER A 12 2.58 -2.79 20.22
CA SER A 12 1.42 -2.50 19.39
C SER A 12 0.12 -2.91 20.08
N LEU A 13 -0.97 -2.24 19.71
CA LEU A 13 -2.32 -2.68 20.10
C LEU A 13 -2.68 -3.94 19.31
N PRO A 14 -3.48 -4.86 19.88
CA PRO A 14 -3.93 -6.03 19.15
C PRO A 14 -4.73 -5.60 17.91
N ILE A 15 -4.39 -6.16 16.76
CA ILE A 15 -5.15 -6.02 15.52
C ILE A 15 -6.02 -7.25 15.30
N VAL A 16 -7.23 -7.04 14.79
CA VAL A 16 -8.18 -8.13 14.53
C VAL A 16 -7.90 -8.71 13.15
N TYR A 17 -7.83 -10.03 13.09
CA TYR A 17 -7.69 -10.80 11.86
C TYR A 17 -9.00 -11.49 11.53
N PHE A 18 -9.42 -11.39 10.28
CA PHE A 18 -10.52 -12.16 9.71
C PHE A 18 -9.99 -12.97 8.53
N LYS A 19 -10.51 -14.18 8.31
CA LYS A 19 -10.41 -14.80 6.98
C LYS A 19 -11.46 -14.18 6.08
N ASP A 20 -11.15 -14.04 4.78
CA ASP A 20 -12.12 -13.49 3.81
C ASP A 20 -13.45 -14.27 3.82
N GLU A 21 -13.40 -15.59 3.95
CA GLU A 21 -14.60 -16.46 4.00
C GLU A 21 -15.45 -16.28 5.28
N GLU A 22 -14.86 -15.76 6.35
CA GLU A 22 -15.50 -15.56 7.66
C GLU A 22 -16.01 -14.12 7.85
N LEU A 23 -15.53 -13.17 7.04
CA LEU A 23 -15.88 -11.76 7.15
C LEU A 23 -17.18 -11.45 6.42
N THR A 24 -18.32 -11.53 7.11
CA THR A 24 -19.60 -11.07 6.58
C THR A 24 -19.75 -9.56 6.69
N GLU A 25 -20.72 -8.99 5.98
CA GLU A 25 -21.01 -7.55 6.04
C GLU A 25 -21.46 -7.10 7.44
N GLU A 26 -22.17 -7.95 8.18
CA GLU A 26 -22.61 -7.65 9.54
C GLU A 26 -21.41 -7.59 10.51
N ILE A 27 -20.49 -8.55 10.39
CA ILE A 27 -19.26 -8.59 11.18
C ILE A 27 -18.40 -7.37 10.84
N PHE A 28 -18.19 -7.11 9.55
CA PHE A 28 -17.46 -5.94 9.07
C PHE A 28 -18.07 -4.65 9.62
N LYS A 29 -19.38 -4.46 9.49
CA LYS A 29 -20.07 -3.24 9.95
C LYS A 29 -19.91 -3.03 11.45
N LEU A 30 -20.04 -4.09 12.25
CA LEU A 30 -19.89 -4.01 13.71
C LEU A 30 -18.46 -3.60 14.09
N HIS A 31 -17.45 -4.19 13.45
CA HIS A 31 -16.05 -3.88 13.72
C HIS A 31 -15.67 -2.49 13.18
N TRP A 32 -16.03 -2.16 11.94
CA TRP A 32 -15.69 -0.90 11.28
C TRP A 32 -16.26 0.32 12.01
N ASN A 33 -17.43 0.17 12.65
CA ASN A 33 -18.03 1.21 13.48
C ASN A 33 -17.18 1.58 14.73
N THR A 34 -16.17 0.78 15.08
CA THR A 34 -15.22 1.11 16.15
C THR A 34 -14.05 1.98 15.70
N GLY A 35 -13.90 2.23 14.39
CA GLY A 35 -12.78 2.98 13.81
C GLY A 35 -11.43 2.28 13.93
N GLN A 36 -11.42 0.96 14.13
CA GLN A 36 -10.20 0.17 14.25
C GLN A 36 -9.83 -0.51 12.91
N PRO A 37 -8.53 -0.56 12.56
CA PRO A 37 -8.09 -1.32 11.39
C PRO A 37 -8.32 -2.82 11.62
N MET A 38 -8.32 -3.57 10.52
CA MET A 38 -8.39 -5.03 10.53
C MET A 38 -7.53 -5.61 9.42
N VAL A 39 -7.10 -6.86 9.56
CA VAL A 39 -6.40 -7.60 8.52
C VAL A 39 -7.31 -8.70 8.01
N VAL A 40 -7.48 -8.76 6.69
CA VAL A 40 -8.22 -9.84 6.02
C VAL A 40 -7.23 -10.77 5.32
N THR A 41 -7.27 -12.04 5.69
CA THR A 41 -6.37 -13.08 5.16
C THR A 41 -7.10 -13.99 4.17
N GLY A 42 -6.35 -14.70 3.33
CA GLY A 42 -6.92 -15.67 2.38
C GLY A 42 -7.54 -15.05 1.11
N LEU A 43 -7.14 -13.82 0.75
CA LEU A 43 -7.63 -13.16 -0.46
C LEU A 43 -7.00 -13.66 -1.77
N LEU A 44 -5.74 -14.12 -1.73
CA LEU A 44 -4.97 -14.49 -2.93
C LEU A 44 -5.69 -15.49 -3.87
N PRO A 45 -6.38 -16.54 -3.37
CA PRO A 45 -7.11 -17.47 -4.24
C PRO A 45 -8.25 -16.85 -5.08
N LYS A 46 -8.66 -15.60 -4.81
CA LYS A 46 -9.69 -14.89 -5.59
C LYS A 46 -9.12 -14.16 -6.81
N PHE A 47 -7.82 -13.95 -6.84
CA PHE A 47 -7.12 -13.36 -7.98
C PHE A 47 -6.91 -14.42 -9.05
N GLN A 48 -7.15 -14.05 -10.31
CA GLN A 48 -6.94 -14.90 -11.48
C GLN A 48 -5.65 -14.55 -12.22
N ILE A 49 -5.14 -13.34 -11.99
CA ILE A 49 -3.83 -12.91 -12.50
C ILE A 49 -2.82 -13.14 -11.39
N GLU A 50 -1.65 -13.65 -11.74
CA GLU A 50 -0.51 -13.71 -10.84
C GLU A 50 0.22 -12.36 -10.91
N TRP A 51 0.00 -11.48 -9.94
CA TRP A 51 0.56 -10.12 -9.87
C TRP A 51 2.05 -10.14 -9.49
N THR A 52 2.85 -10.85 -10.28
CA THR A 52 4.27 -11.08 -10.04
C THR A 52 5.14 -10.11 -10.85
N PRO A 53 6.40 -9.88 -10.45
CA PRO A 53 7.37 -9.15 -11.27
C PRO A 53 7.44 -9.68 -12.71
N GLN A 54 7.44 -11.00 -12.89
CA GLN A 54 7.46 -11.62 -14.22
C GLN A 54 6.24 -11.25 -15.07
N TYR A 55 5.04 -11.26 -14.49
CA TYR A 55 3.83 -10.84 -15.19
C TYR A 55 3.95 -9.39 -15.70
N PHE A 56 4.46 -8.48 -14.86
CA PHE A 56 4.63 -7.08 -15.26
C PHE A 56 5.72 -6.88 -16.30
N ILE A 57 6.82 -7.64 -16.23
CA ILE A 57 7.87 -7.67 -17.26
C ILE A 57 7.27 -8.11 -18.61
N ASP A 58 6.52 -9.21 -18.62
CA ASP A 58 6.00 -9.80 -19.85
C ASP A 58 4.94 -8.93 -20.54
N HIS A 59 4.09 -8.25 -19.76
CA HIS A 59 2.96 -7.49 -20.28
C HIS A 59 3.23 -6.00 -20.47
N TYR A 60 4.12 -5.43 -19.65
CA TYR A 60 4.36 -3.98 -19.59
C TYR A 60 5.84 -3.61 -19.64
N GLY A 61 6.74 -4.56 -19.85
CA GLY A 61 8.18 -4.36 -19.71
C GLY A 61 8.79 -3.23 -20.55
N MET A 62 8.19 -2.90 -21.71
CA MET A 62 8.65 -1.80 -22.58
C MET A 62 8.13 -0.41 -22.15
N GLN A 63 7.23 -0.33 -21.17
CA GLN A 63 6.72 0.96 -20.70
C GLN A 63 7.81 1.70 -19.92
N GLU A 64 7.95 3.00 -20.22
CA GLU A 64 8.78 3.90 -19.42
C GLU A 64 8.11 4.17 -18.08
N CYS A 65 8.92 4.24 -17.03
CA CYS A 65 8.52 4.48 -15.66
C CYS A 65 9.58 5.30 -14.93
N GLN A 66 9.18 5.89 -13.80
CA GLN A 66 10.09 6.62 -12.93
C GLN A 66 10.31 5.83 -11.65
N ILE A 67 11.56 5.75 -11.21
CA ILE A 67 11.95 5.12 -9.95
C ILE A 67 12.48 6.21 -9.04
N VAL A 68 12.07 6.15 -7.78
CA VAL A 68 12.57 7.00 -6.70
C VAL A 68 13.48 6.17 -5.82
N ASP A 69 14.69 6.65 -5.61
CA ASP A 69 15.53 6.21 -4.50
C ASP A 69 14.95 6.80 -3.20
N CYS A 70 14.50 5.94 -2.30
CA CYS A 70 13.87 6.35 -1.05
C CYS A 70 14.85 7.01 -0.09
N GLU A 71 16.17 6.82 -0.23
CA GLU A 71 17.19 7.42 0.64
C GLU A 71 17.55 8.84 0.20
N THR A 72 17.79 9.01 -1.10
CA THR A 72 18.24 10.29 -1.67
C THR A 72 17.10 11.15 -2.22
N ASN A 73 15.92 10.57 -2.44
CA ASN A 73 14.81 11.12 -3.22
C ASN A 73 15.16 11.45 -4.67
N GLU A 74 16.25 10.89 -5.21
CA GLU A 74 16.59 11.04 -6.62
C GLU A 74 15.62 10.24 -7.50
N ILE A 75 15.24 10.85 -8.63
CA ILE A 75 14.33 10.25 -9.60
C ILE A 75 15.14 9.85 -10.83
N SER A 76 14.98 8.60 -11.26
CA SER A 76 15.57 8.09 -12.50
C SER A 76 14.51 7.50 -13.43
N ASP A 77 14.66 7.74 -14.72
CA ASP A 77 13.82 7.13 -15.75
C ASP A 77 14.37 5.73 -16.09
N LYS A 78 13.48 4.72 -16.09
CA LYS A 78 13.77 3.33 -16.46
C LYS A 78 12.58 2.72 -17.20
N THR A 79 12.71 1.48 -17.61
CA THR A 79 11.60 0.65 -18.06
C THR A 79 11.02 -0.18 -16.92
N VAL A 80 9.75 -0.56 -17.05
CA VAL A 80 9.09 -1.51 -16.13
C VAL A 80 9.88 -2.83 -16.05
N SER A 81 10.44 -3.28 -17.17
CA SER A 81 11.28 -4.49 -17.21
C SER A 81 12.52 -4.35 -16.33
N GLU A 82 13.25 -3.24 -16.45
CA GLU A 82 14.45 -2.99 -15.63
C GLU A 82 14.11 -2.93 -14.15
N PHE A 83 13.02 -2.24 -13.75
CA PHE A 83 12.59 -2.17 -12.36
C PHE A 83 12.27 -3.56 -11.78
N PHE A 84 11.37 -4.31 -12.42
CA PHE A 84 10.92 -5.59 -11.90
C PHE A 84 11.97 -6.70 -12.00
N SER A 85 12.95 -6.59 -12.91
CA SER A 85 14.08 -7.52 -12.98
C SER A 85 15.00 -7.43 -11.75
N MET A 86 15.00 -6.30 -11.05
CA MET A 86 15.76 -6.12 -9.80
C MET A 86 14.99 -6.59 -8.56
N PHE A 87 13.70 -6.91 -8.69
CA PHE A 87 12.82 -7.20 -7.55
C PHE A 87 13.20 -8.53 -6.86
N GLY A 88 13.71 -8.48 -5.63
CA GLY A 88 14.16 -9.66 -4.89
C GLY A 88 15.60 -10.12 -5.22
N VAL A 89 16.33 -9.34 -6.01
CA VAL A 89 17.77 -9.53 -6.20
C VAL A 89 18.48 -8.64 -5.17
N CYS A 90 19.18 -9.24 -4.20
CA CYS A 90 20.06 -8.48 -3.29
C CYS A 90 21.18 -7.84 -4.12
N GLY A 91 21.01 -6.57 -4.48
CA GLY A 91 22.05 -5.78 -5.12
C GLY A 91 23.15 -5.43 -4.11
N GLU A 92 24.40 -5.36 -4.58
CA GLU A 92 25.55 -4.93 -3.77
C GLU A 92 25.35 -3.54 -3.14
N ASP A 93 24.49 -2.70 -3.76
CA ASP A 93 24.27 -1.31 -3.38
C ASP A 93 23.05 -1.05 -2.47
N HIS A 94 22.23 -2.07 -2.12
CA HIS A 94 21.08 -1.99 -1.18
C HIS A 94 20.13 -0.78 -1.35
N THR A 95 20.10 -0.12 -2.50
CA THR A 95 19.32 1.10 -2.69
C THR A 95 17.82 0.81 -2.67
N ILE A 96 17.11 1.45 -1.73
CA ILE A 96 15.67 1.25 -1.53
C ILE A 96 14.91 1.99 -2.63
N CYS A 97 14.62 1.30 -3.73
CA CYS A 97 13.91 1.90 -4.86
C CYS A 97 12.40 1.66 -4.78
N LYS A 98 11.60 2.65 -5.20
CA LYS A 98 10.16 2.50 -5.41
C LYS A 98 9.73 3.00 -6.78
N LEU A 99 8.72 2.36 -7.34
CA LEU A 99 8.11 2.78 -8.60
C LEU A 99 7.19 3.97 -8.33
N LYS A 100 7.47 5.11 -8.97
CA LYS A 100 6.73 6.35 -8.79
C LYS A 100 5.54 6.41 -9.73
N ASP A 101 4.35 6.58 -9.15
CA ASP A 101 3.09 6.85 -9.85
C ASP A 101 2.89 5.93 -11.07
N TRP A 102 3.00 4.61 -10.90
CA TRP A 102 2.76 3.64 -11.97
C TRP A 102 1.49 2.82 -11.68
N PRO A 103 0.47 2.84 -12.55
CA PRO A 103 0.40 3.59 -13.80
C PRO A 103 0.42 5.11 -13.58
N PRO A 104 0.98 5.91 -14.51
CA PRO A 104 0.88 7.37 -14.45
C PRO A 104 -0.60 7.76 -14.32
N GLN A 105 -0.89 8.91 -13.68
CA GLN A 105 -2.19 9.46 -13.19
C GLN A 105 -3.47 9.30 -14.06
N ALA A 106 -3.42 8.57 -15.17
CA ALA A 106 -4.54 7.93 -15.82
C ALA A 106 -5.31 6.99 -14.88
N ASP A 107 -6.64 6.98 -15.06
CA ASP A 107 -7.56 6.01 -14.47
C ASP A 107 -7.01 4.59 -14.65
N PHE A 108 -6.69 3.90 -13.54
CA PHE A 108 -6.16 2.54 -13.53
C PHE A 108 -7.03 1.59 -14.36
N LYS A 109 -8.35 1.82 -14.41
CA LYS A 109 -9.28 1.06 -15.25
C LYS A 109 -9.01 1.22 -16.74
N LYS A 110 -8.55 2.39 -17.17
CA LYS A 110 -8.19 2.68 -18.56
C LYS A 110 -6.78 2.18 -18.89
N ALA A 111 -5.82 2.40 -17.99
CA ALA A 111 -4.44 1.98 -18.19
C ALA A 111 -4.30 0.45 -18.16
N PHE A 112 -4.94 -0.19 -17.17
CA PHE A 112 -4.82 -1.62 -16.90
C PHE A 112 -6.20 -2.27 -16.66
N PRO A 113 -7.02 -2.42 -17.71
CA PRO A 113 -8.41 -2.89 -17.57
C PRO A 113 -8.52 -4.31 -17.00
N GLU A 114 -7.62 -5.23 -17.35
CA GLU A 114 -7.66 -6.61 -16.85
C GLU A 114 -7.22 -6.70 -15.39
N LEU A 115 -6.16 -5.98 -15.01
CA LEU A 115 -5.74 -5.84 -13.61
C LEU A 115 -6.84 -5.17 -12.76
N TYR A 116 -7.49 -4.13 -13.27
CA TYR A 116 -8.61 -3.47 -12.59
C TYR A 116 -9.76 -4.45 -12.29
N LYS A 117 -10.14 -5.26 -13.29
CA LYS A 117 -11.22 -6.26 -13.13
C LYS A 117 -10.83 -7.33 -12.12
N ASP A 118 -9.59 -7.82 -12.19
CA ASP A 118 -9.09 -8.83 -11.27
C ASP A 118 -9.07 -8.33 -9.82
N PHE A 119 -8.52 -7.14 -9.59
CA PHE A 119 -8.54 -6.48 -8.29
C PHE A 119 -9.97 -6.24 -7.79
N SER A 120 -10.84 -5.66 -8.61
CA SER A 120 -12.24 -5.36 -8.23
C SER A 120 -13.06 -6.61 -7.90
N ARG A 121 -12.71 -7.77 -8.48
CA ARG A 121 -13.35 -9.05 -8.15
C ARG A 121 -12.87 -9.59 -6.80
N ALA A 122 -11.62 -9.37 -6.45
CA ALA A 122 -10.98 -10.00 -5.31
C ALA A 122 -11.10 -9.20 -4.00
N VAL A 123 -11.32 -7.88 -4.06
CA VAL A 123 -11.44 -7.04 -2.84
C VAL A 123 -12.46 -7.61 -1.83
N PRO A 124 -12.14 -7.57 -0.52
CA PRO A 124 -13.06 -8.00 0.53
C PRO A 124 -14.22 -7.02 0.67
N ILE A 125 -15.36 -7.49 1.15
CA ILE A 125 -16.54 -6.65 1.44
C ILE A 125 -16.92 -5.75 0.25
N PRO A 126 -17.24 -6.36 -0.91
CA PRO A 126 -17.38 -5.66 -2.18
C PRO A 126 -18.42 -4.53 -2.18
N ASN A 127 -19.47 -4.62 -1.36
CA ASN A 127 -20.47 -3.57 -1.26
C ASN A 127 -19.91 -2.27 -0.67
N TYR A 128 -18.83 -2.31 0.10
CA TYR A 128 -18.15 -1.14 0.66
C TYR A 128 -16.91 -0.75 -0.15
N THR A 129 -16.15 -1.73 -0.65
CA THR A 129 -14.81 -1.48 -1.22
C THR A 129 -14.79 -1.32 -2.73
N ARG A 130 -15.75 -1.89 -3.48
CA ARG A 130 -15.80 -1.70 -4.92
C ARG A 130 -16.33 -0.33 -5.28
N ARG A 131 -15.90 0.17 -6.44
CA ARG A 131 -16.38 1.45 -7.02
C ARG A 131 -17.87 1.45 -7.34
N ASP A 132 -18.46 0.28 -7.58
CA ASP A 132 -19.89 0.07 -7.80
C ASP A 132 -20.58 -0.61 -6.60
N GLY A 133 -19.92 -0.65 -5.45
CA GLY A 133 -20.49 -1.16 -4.22
C GLY A 133 -21.63 -0.29 -3.71
N VAL A 134 -22.77 -0.89 -3.36
CA VAL A 134 -23.98 -0.15 -2.97
C VAL A 134 -23.82 0.65 -1.67
N LEU A 135 -22.90 0.26 -0.80
CA LEU A 135 -22.59 0.95 0.46
C LEU A 135 -21.34 1.84 0.35
N ASN A 136 -20.69 1.86 -0.80
CA ASN A 136 -19.61 2.80 -1.09
C ASN A 136 -20.19 4.16 -1.48
N MET A 137 -19.99 5.19 -0.66
CA MET A 137 -20.48 6.54 -0.96
C MET A 137 -19.95 7.09 -2.29
N ALA A 138 -18.74 6.70 -2.70
CA ALA A 138 -18.14 7.10 -3.97
C ALA A 138 -18.93 6.61 -5.19
N ALA A 139 -19.65 5.48 -5.06
CA ALA A 139 -20.46 4.90 -6.14
C ALA A 139 -21.68 5.76 -6.49
N HIS A 140 -22.12 6.60 -5.55
CA HIS A 140 -23.34 7.42 -5.67
C HIS A 140 -23.04 8.89 -5.94
N PHE A 141 -21.78 9.24 -6.24
CA PHE A 141 -21.41 10.62 -6.49
C PHE A 141 -22.09 11.14 -7.78
N PRO A 142 -22.72 12.34 -7.76
CA PRO A 142 -23.41 12.85 -8.93
C PRO A 142 -22.48 12.99 -10.14
N SER A 143 -22.94 12.59 -11.33
CA SER A 143 -22.17 12.67 -12.57
C SER A 143 -21.86 14.11 -13.03
N ASN A 144 -22.60 15.08 -12.49
CA ASN A 144 -22.42 16.51 -12.71
C ASN A 144 -21.56 17.19 -11.62
N ALA A 145 -20.96 16.43 -10.72
CA ALA A 145 -20.06 16.93 -9.68
C ALA A 145 -18.63 16.42 -9.90
N VAL A 146 -17.65 17.08 -9.27
CA VAL A 146 -16.25 16.62 -9.27
C VAL A 146 -16.16 15.46 -8.29
N ALA A 147 -16.19 14.24 -8.82
CA ALA A 147 -16.02 13.04 -7.99
C ALA A 147 -14.62 13.01 -7.37
N PRO A 148 -14.49 12.53 -6.12
CA PRO A 148 -13.18 12.27 -5.53
C PRO A 148 -12.40 11.26 -6.38
N ASP A 149 -11.08 11.47 -6.49
CA ASP A 149 -10.18 10.58 -7.21
C ASP A 149 -10.00 9.27 -6.44
N ILE A 150 -10.93 8.34 -6.66
CA ILE A 150 -11.00 7.05 -5.99
C ILE A 150 -10.79 5.97 -7.04
N GLY A 151 -9.74 5.19 -6.84
CA GLY A 151 -9.37 4.08 -7.69
C GLY A 151 -8.19 3.32 -7.10
N PRO A 152 -7.93 2.09 -7.58
CA PRO A 152 -6.78 1.35 -7.14
C PRO A 152 -5.50 2.09 -7.54
N LYS A 153 -4.56 2.15 -6.59
CA LYS A 153 -3.18 2.56 -6.81
C LYS A 153 -2.29 1.35 -6.58
N MET A 154 -1.22 1.25 -7.36
CA MET A 154 -0.24 0.19 -7.18
C MET A 154 1.00 0.77 -6.49
N TYR A 155 1.49 0.07 -5.48
CA TYR A 155 2.71 0.41 -4.76
C TYR A 155 3.71 -0.71 -4.94
N ASN A 156 4.87 -0.39 -5.50
CA ASN A 156 5.95 -1.35 -5.71
C ASN A 156 7.24 -0.74 -5.15
N ALA A 157 7.83 -1.40 -4.16
CA ALA A 157 9.05 -0.94 -3.50
C ALA A 157 9.95 -2.12 -3.15
N PHE A 158 11.25 -1.86 -3.09
CA PHE A 158 12.22 -2.82 -2.60
C PHE A 158 12.19 -2.88 -1.07
N GLU A 159 12.88 -3.88 -0.53
CA GLU A 159 13.06 -4.06 0.91
C GLU A 159 13.69 -2.82 1.54
N SER A 160 13.23 -2.49 2.75
CA SER A 160 13.77 -1.44 3.60
C SER A 160 14.14 -2.00 4.96
N ASP A 161 15.09 -1.36 5.64
CA ASP A 161 15.42 -1.67 7.04
C ASP A 161 14.40 -1.04 8.01
N GLU A 162 13.87 -1.82 8.94
CA GLU A 162 12.99 -1.39 10.03
C GLU A 162 13.77 -0.91 11.27
N GLY A 163 15.09 -1.11 11.29
CA GLY A 163 15.98 -0.70 12.36
C GLY A 163 16.19 0.82 12.47
N PRO A 164 16.87 1.28 13.54
CA PRO A 164 17.16 2.70 13.73
C PRO A 164 17.96 3.31 12.57
N GLY A 165 17.40 4.34 11.94
CA GLY A 165 17.99 5.00 10.77
C GLY A 165 17.55 4.41 9.43
N GLY A 166 16.75 3.34 9.45
CA GLY A 166 16.08 2.81 8.26
C GLY A 166 15.03 3.78 7.70
N GLN A 167 14.71 3.59 6.42
CA GLN A 167 13.81 4.46 5.68
C GLN A 167 12.60 3.70 5.17
N GLY A 168 11.41 4.10 5.63
CA GLY A 168 10.16 3.50 5.17
C GLY A 168 9.92 3.76 3.69
N SER A 169 9.44 2.73 2.98
CA SER A 169 9.02 2.84 1.57
C SER A 169 7.82 3.78 1.39
N THR A 170 6.97 3.87 2.42
CA THR A 170 5.86 4.82 2.53
C THR A 170 6.00 5.59 3.83
N TRP A 171 6.06 6.93 3.72
CA TRP A 171 6.19 7.78 4.90
C TRP A 171 4.85 7.96 5.61
N LEU A 172 4.93 8.37 6.87
CA LEU A 172 3.76 8.64 7.69
C LEU A 172 2.86 9.67 6.99
N HIS A 173 1.61 9.28 6.75
CA HIS A 173 0.60 10.15 6.18
C HIS A 173 -0.78 9.79 6.73
N MET A 174 -1.77 10.59 6.33
CA MET A 174 -3.16 10.35 6.64
C MET A 174 -3.96 10.37 5.34
N ASP A 175 -4.63 9.27 5.05
CA ASP A 175 -5.54 9.19 3.91
C ASP A 175 -6.82 9.99 4.17
N MET A 176 -7.32 10.64 3.12
CA MET A 176 -8.55 11.44 3.15
C MET A 176 -9.83 10.59 3.09
N ALA A 177 -9.70 9.32 2.72
CA ALA A 177 -10.81 8.39 2.53
C ALA A 177 -10.44 7.00 3.09
N ASP A 178 -11.45 6.16 3.28
CA ASP A 178 -11.25 4.76 3.64
C ASP A 178 -10.43 4.04 2.55
N ALA A 179 -9.52 3.17 2.96
CA ALA A 179 -8.63 2.46 2.06
C ALA A 179 -8.55 0.96 2.39
N VAL A 180 -8.31 0.16 1.34
CA VAL A 180 -7.96 -1.26 1.46
C VAL A 180 -6.64 -1.49 0.70
N ASN A 181 -5.66 -2.03 1.40
CA ASN A 181 -4.37 -2.43 0.84
C ASN A 181 -4.29 -3.96 0.80
N ILE A 182 -3.90 -4.51 -0.34
CA ILE A 182 -3.76 -5.96 -0.54
C ILE A 182 -2.33 -6.24 -0.96
N MET A 183 -1.61 -7.02 -0.15
CA MET A 183 -0.28 -7.51 -0.50
C MET A 183 -0.42 -8.64 -1.53
N LEU A 184 -0.06 -8.36 -2.79
CA LEU A 184 -0.24 -9.30 -3.90
C LEU A 184 1.01 -10.11 -4.22
N HIS A 185 2.19 -9.55 -3.94
CA HIS A 185 3.46 -10.20 -4.16
C HIS A 185 4.48 -9.74 -3.12
N SER A 186 5.28 -10.70 -2.67
CA SER A 186 6.47 -10.47 -1.85
C SER A 186 7.56 -11.41 -2.34
N SER A 187 8.72 -10.89 -2.71
CA SER A 187 9.87 -11.75 -3.02
C SER A 187 10.42 -12.38 -1.74
N ARG A 188 10.90 -13.62 -1.84
CA ARG A 188 11.59 -14.28 -0.73
C ARG A 188 13.03 -13.77 -0.66
N HIS A 189 13.58 -13.71 0.54
CA HIS A 189 15.01 -13.48 0.70
C HIS A 189 15.80 -14.73 0.29
N VAL A 190 17.11 -14.58 0.09
CA VAL A 190 18.02 -15.67 -0.32
C VAL A 190 18.01 -16.84 0.68
N ASP A 191 17.79 -16.56 1.95
CA ASP A 191 17.69 -17.57 3.02
C ASP A 191 16.33 -18.31 3.06
N GLY A 192 15.41 -17.96 2.16
CA GLY A 192 14.09 -18.57 2.01
C GLY A 192 13.01 -17.93 2.89
N THR A 193 13.33 -16.94 3.72
CA THR A 193 12.35 -16.17 4.49
C THR A 193 11.41 -15.42 3.55
N VAL A 194 10.14 -15.27 3.96
CA VAL A 194 9.12 -14.58 3.16
C VAL A 194 9.29 -13.08 3.36
N GLY A 195 9.41 -12.32 2.29
CA GLY A 195 9.38 -10.86 2.37
C GLY A 195 8.04 -10.38 2.92
N THR A 196 8.06 -9.36 3.76
CA THR A 196 6.84 -8.81 4.37
C THR A 196 6.88 -7.29 4.30
N ALA A 197 5.77 -6.65 4.68
CA ALA A 197 5.75 -5.22 4.94
C ALA A 197 5.36 -5.00 6.41
N ALA A 198 6.14 -4.17 7.10
CA ALA A 198 5.79 -3.63 8.41
C ALA A 198 4.86 -2.42 8.22
N TRP A 199 3.81 -2.32 9.05
CA TRP A 199 2.84 -1.24 9.00
C TRP A 199 2.61 -0.66 10.40
N ASP A 200 3.00 0.59 10.58
CA ASP A 200 2.64 1.38 11.76
C ASP A 200 1.37 2.19 11.50
N ILE A 201 0.25 1.74 12.08
CA ILE A 201 -1.04 2.41 11.94
C ILE A 201 -1.43 3.08 13.26
N PHE A 202 -1.66 4.38 13.20
CA PHE A 202 -2.08 5.18 14.34
C PHE A 202 -3.57 5.52 14.27
N ARG A 203 -4.22 5.63 15.44
CA ARG A 203 -5.62 6.09 15.50
C ARG A 203 -5.71 7.54 15.03
N ALA A 204 -6.74 7.85 14.26
CA ALA A 204 -6.95 9.20 13.73
C ALA A 204 -7.02 10.28 14.84
N GLU A 205 -7.60 9.94 16.01
CA GLU A 205 -7.70 10.82 17.17
C GLU A 205 -6.34 11.21 17.79
N ASP A 206 -5.30 10.41 17.56
CA ASP A 206 -3.94 10.68 18.06
C ASP A 206 -3.10 11.54 17.12
N ALA A 207 -3.61 11.86 15.93
CA ALA A 207 -2.87 12.62 14.92
C ALA A 207 -2.40 14.01 15.42
N GLY A 208 -3.15 14.63 16.34
CA GLY A 208 -2.73 15.88 16.99
C GLY A 208 -1.48 15.70 17.87
N LYS A 209 -1.43 14.61 18.64
CA LYS A 209 -0.29 14.28 19.52
C LYS A 209 0.94 13.93 18.68
N ILE A 210 0.75 13.17 17.60
CA ILE A 210 1.83 12.77 16.69
C ILE A 210 2.44 14.01 16.02
N ARG A 211 1.61 14.93 15.50
CA ARG A 211 2.10 16.21 14.96
C ARG A 211 2.93 16.99 15.97
N GLN A 212 2.46 17.08 17.21
CA GLN A 212 3.18 17.78 18.28
C GLN A 212 4.52 17.09 18.58
N PHE A 213 4.53 15.77 18.69
CA PHE A 213 5.74 14.99 18.91
C PHE A 213 6.78 15.22 17.81
N LEU A 214 6.37 15.11 16.53
CA LEU A 214 7.27 15.28 15.38
C LEU A 214 7.86 16.70 15.33
N LYS A 215 7.06 17.74 15.60
CA LYS A 215 7.53 19.13 15.66
C LYS A 215 8.56 19.36 16.77
N VAL A 216 8.39 18.71 17.92
CA VAL A 216 9.34 18.81 19.05
C VAL A 216 10.62 18.01 18.78
N LYS A 217 10.49 16.80 18.21
CA LYS A 217 11.61 15.90 17.95
C LYS A 217 12.49 16.38 16.79
N PHE A 218 11.89 16.98 15.77
CA PHE A 218 12.55 17.44 14.54
C PHE A 218 12.33 18.95 14.32
N PRO A 219 12.88 19.82 15.20
CA PRO A 219 12.56 21.25 15.23
C PRO A 219 13.12 22.04 14.03
N THR A 220 14.06 21.47 13.28
CA THR A 220 14.70 22.09 12.12
C THR A 220 14.04 21.75 10.79
N SER A 221 13.03 20.88 10.76
CA SER A 221 12.30 20.60 9.53
C SER A 221 11.48 21.84 9.14
N LYS A 222 11.55 22.28 7.88
CA LYS A 222 10.76 23.42 7.37
C LYS A 222 9.29 23.03 7.11
N ILE A 223 8.86 21.92 7.69
CA ILE A 223 7.62 21.25 7.38
C ILE A 223 6.48 21.86 8.20
N HIS A 224 5.48 22.40 7.52
CA HIS A 224 4.33 23.03 8.18
C HIS A 224 3.45 22.00 8.92
N ASP A 225 3.18 20.86 8.27
CA ASP A 225 2.47 19.72 8.84
C ASP A 225 3.21 18.41 8.50
N PRO A 226 3.85 17.76 9.49
CA PRO A 226 4.68 16.58 9.26
C PRO A 226 3.91 15.31 8.89
N ILE A 227 2.57 15.32 8.97
CA ILE A 227 1.76 14.20 8.49
C ILE A 227 1.30 14.42 7.05
N HIS A 228 1.11 15.68 6.63
CA HIS A 228 0.63 15.99 5.28
C HIS A 228 1.75 16.29 4.29
N SER A 229 2.95 16.67 4.76
CA SER A 229 4.07 16.94 3.87
C SER A 229 4.53 15.72 3.13
N GLN A 230 4.40 14.54 3.75
CA GLN A 230 5.02 13.31 3.24
C GLN A 230 6.49 13.62 2.88
N GLU A 231 7.21 14.23 3.84
CA GLU A 231 8.62 14.71 3.83
C GLU A 231 9.25 14.56 5.20
#